data_AF-A0A2W4W062-F1
#
_entry.id   AF-A0A2W4W062-F1
#
_cell.length_a   1.000
_cell.length_b   1.000
_cell.length_c   1.000
_cell.angle_alpha   90.00
_cell.angle_beta   90.00
_cell.angle_gamma   90.00
#
_symmetry.space_group_name_H-M   'P 1'
#
loop_
_entity.id
_entity.type
_entity.pdbx_description
1 polymer ?
#
loop_
_entity_poly.entity_id
_entity_poly.type
_entity_poly.pdbx_seq_one_letter_code
_entity_poly.pdbx_strand_id
1 'polypeptide(L)'
;MSIAPSQILYLEHGSSRLYAEAIQIVEARRLCWARPTLLIHGLPEENSSETSLADRQAAIAHAATHLETSTLSLYNLKDGPDLIWPTALFSIAFDIDFFALLIRLKLSPDDSQLRSQQQLSAFVRSFWLAHTDTFKLNLAEPGLPESNSSAPDLPKPEPLTPEIENKISSIHLLSS
;
A
#
# COMPACT_ATOMS: atom_id res chain seq x y z
N MET A 1 -5.98 13.40 12.38
CA MET A 1 -7.01 12.39 12.73
C MET A 1 -6.37 11.02 12.61
N SER A 2 -6.56 10.13 13.59
CA SER A 2 -6.01 8.77 13.54
C SER A 2 -6.97 7.85 12.79
N ILE A 3 -6.43 7.00 11.91
CA ILE A 3 -7.20 5.95 11.25
C ILE A 3 -7.58 4.88 12.28
N ALA A 4 -8.83 4.43 12.24
CA ALA A 4 -9.36 3.36 13.09
C ALA A 4 -9.98 2.24 12.22
N PRO A 5 -10.11 1.02 12.75
CA PRO A 5 -10.84 -0.05 12.08
C PRO A 5 -12.27 0.35 11.71
N SER A 6 -12.80 -0.27 10.65
CA SER A 6 -14.12 -0.02 10.07
C SER A 6 -14.33 1.38 9.48
N GLN A 7 -13.31 2.21 9.43
CA GLN A 7 -13.37 3.48 8.68
C GLN A 7 -13.20 3.22 7.19
N ILE A 8 -13.91 4.02 6.39
CA ILE A 8 -13.69 4.05 4.95
C ILE A 8 -12.53 5.01 4.65
N LEU A 9 -11.57 4.50 3.90
CA LEU A 9 -10.38 5.18 3.45
C LEU A 9 -10.41 5.31 1.93
N TYR A 10 -9.58 6.19 1.41
CA TYR A 10 -9.30 6.24 -0.01
C TYR A 10 -7.82 6.51 -0.32
N LEU A 11 -7.43 6.07 -1.52
CA LEU A 11 -6.16 6.35 -2.19
C LEU A 11 -6.48 7.04 -3.52
N GLU A 12 -5.77 8.12 -3.85
CA GLU A 12 -5.92 8.80 -5.15
C GLU A 12 -4.65 8.71 -5.96
N HIS A 13 -4.82 8.49 -7.26
CA HIS A 13 -3.72 8.51 -8.20
C HIS A 13 -4.25 8.86 -9.58
N GLY A 14 -3.83 10.01 -10.12
CA GLY A 14 -4.34 10.57 -11.37
C GLY A 14 -5.87 10.74 -11.37
N SER A 15 -6.50 10.27 -12.43
CA SER A 15 -7.97 10.24 -12.59
C SER A 15 -8.67 9.10 -11.83
N SER A 16 -7.99 8.42 -10.90
CA SER A 16 -8.53 7.29 -10.16
C SER A 16 -8.62 7.53 -8.65
N ARG A 17 -9.65 6.95 -8.02
CA ARG A 17 -9.80 6.87 -6.57
C ARG A 17 -10.19 5.46 -6.16
N LEU A 18 -9.38 4.86 -5.28
CA LEU A 18 -9.63 3.55 -4.69
C LEU A 18 -10.16 3.72 -3.27
N TYR A 19 -11.39 3.28 -3.02
CA TYR A 19 -11.97 3.19 -1.69
C TYR A 19 -11.66 1.84 -1.04
N ALA A 20 -11.38 1.87 0.26
CA ALA A 20 -11.09 0.68 1.05
C ALA A 20 -11.64 0.81 2.48
N GLU A 21 -12.01 -0.30 3.09
CA GLU A 21 -12.30 -0.37 4.52
C GLU A 21 -11.01 -0.65 5.29
N ALA A 22 -10.75 0.08 6.37
CA ALA A 22 -9.69 -0.26 7.31
C ALA A 22 -10.08 -1.52 8.10
N ILE A 23 -9.44 -2.66 7.82
CA ILE A 23 -9.65 -3.90 8.60
C ILE A 23 -8.90 -3.79 9.93
N GLN A 24 -7.62 -3.44 9.87
CA GLN A 24 -6.74 -3.43 11.03
C GLN A 24 -5.59 -2.44 10.84
N ILE A 25 -5.24 -1.76 11.93
CA ILE A 25 -4.05 -0.89 11.98
C ILE A 25 -2.97 -1.58 12.81
N VAL A 26 -1.79 -1.73 12.22
CA VAL A 26 -0.59 -2.24 12.90
C VAL A 26 0.27 -1.04 13.24
N GLU A 27 -0.06 -0.38 14.36
CA GLU A 27 0.57 0.89 14.78
C GLU A 27 2.09 0.78 14.89
N ALA A 28 2.59 -0.32 15.46
CA ALA A 28 4.03 -0.58 15.62
C ALA A 28 4.82 -0.50 14.30
N ARG A 29 4.16 -0.78 13.17
CA ARG A 29 4.76 -0.73 11.82
C ARG A 29 4.18 0.38 10.96
N ARG A 30 3.27 1.20 11.49
CA ARG A 30 2.52 2.23 10.75
C ARG A 30 1.85 1.67 9.48
N LEU A 31 1.38 0.42 9.52
CA LEU A 31 0.72 -0.24 8.40
C LEU A 31 -0.80 -0.30 8.63
N CYS A 32 -1.55 -0.20 7.54
CA CYS A 32 -2.98 -0.41 7.48
C CYS A 32 -3.26 -1.64 6.62
N TRP A 33 -3.93 -2.64 7.19
CA TRP A 33 -4.62 -3.67 6.43
C TRP A 33 -5.95 -3.08 5.98
N ALA A 34 -6.08 -2.81 4.68
CA ALA A 34 -7.25 -2.22 4.07
C ALA A 34 -7.86 -3.19 3.05
N ARG A 35 -9.19 -3.33 3.06
CA ARG A 35 -9.96 -4.10 2.07
C ARG A 35 -10.46 -3.18 0.96
N PRO A 36 -9.97 -3.31 -0.28
CA PRO A 36 -10.55 -2.60 -1.42
C PRO A 36 -12.05 -2.90 -1.56
N THR A 37 -12.85 -1.87 -1.81
CA THR A 37 -14.31 -2.01 -1.96
C THR A 37 -14.81 -1.48 -3.30
N LEU A 38 -14.27 -0.35 -3.74
CA LEU A 38 -14.68 0.34 -4.96
C LEU A 38 -13.48 1.05 -5.58
N LEU A 39 -13.32 0.91 -6.90
CA LEU A 39 -12.40 1.73 -7.69
C LEU A 39 -13.20 2.58 -8.67
N ILE A 40 -12.89 3.88 -8.68
CA ILE A 40 -13.47 4.86 -9.60
C ILE A 40 -12.38 5.31 -10.57
N HIS A 41 -12.70 5.32 -11.87
CA HIS A 41 -11.88 5.89 -12.94
C HIS A 41 -12.60 7.05 -13.64
N GLY A 42 -11.82 7.97 -14.20
CA GLY A 42 -12.32 9.10 -15.00
C GLY A 42 -12.56 10.40 -14.21
N LEU A 43 -11.98 10.51 -13.01
CA LEU A 43 -12.04 11.75 -12.24
C LEU A 43 -11.21 12.86 -12.90
N PRO A 44 -11.60 14.15 -12.73
CA PRO A 44 -10.83 15.28 -13.24
C PRO A 44 -9.39 15.25 -12.72
N GLU A 45 -8.41 15.38 -13.61
CA GLU A 45 -6.98 15.41 -13.26
C GLU A 45 -6.51 16.82 -12.89
N GLU A 46 -5.53 16.90 -11.98
CA GLU A 46 -4.92 18.14 -11.50
C GLU A 46 -3.91 18.71 -12.53
N ASN A 47 -4.38 19.03 -13.73
CA ASN A 47 -3.52 19.52 -14.81
C ASN A 47 -3.38 21.06 -14.80
N SER A 48 -4.02 21.77 -13.87
CA SER A 48 -3.92 23.23 -13.73
C SER A 48 -4.20 23.64 -12.29
N SER A 49 -3.51 24.67 -11.82
CA SER A 49 -3.29 25.05 -10.41
C SER A 49 -4.51 25.39 -9.55
N GLU A 50 -5.73 25.06 -9.97
CA GLU A 50 -6.98 25.27 -9.24
C GLU A 50 -8.03 24.14 -9.47
N THR A 51 -7.66 22.97 -10.02
CA THR A 51 -8.57 21.80 -10.02
C THR A 51 -8.68 21.26 -8.59
N SER A 52 -9.50 21.96 -7.81
CA SER A 52 -9.70 21.79 -6.38
C SER A 52 -10.38 20.46 -6.13
N LEU A 53 -10.03 19.78 -5.05
CA LEU A 53 -10.75 18.65 -4.45
C LEU A 53 -12.30 18.74 -4.59
N ALA A 54 -12.85 19.95 -4.59
CA ALA A 54 -14.26 20.25 -4.85
C ALA A 54 -14.79 19.70 -6.18
N ASP A 55 -14.04 19.80 -7.28
CA ASP A 55 -14.50 19.34 -8.61
C ASP A 55 -14.58 17.81 -8.66
N ARG A 56 -13.58 17.14 -8.08
CA ARG A 56 -13.56 15.68 -7.94
C ARG A 56 -14.72 15.22 -7.06
N GLN A 57 -14.94 15.93 -5.95
CA GLN A 57 -16.04 15.65 -5.03
C GLN A 57 -17.40 15.87 -5.70
N ALA A 58 -17.56 16.92 -6.52
CA ALA A 58 -18.76 17.19 -7.29
C ALA A 58 -19.01 16.10 -8.36
N ALA A 59 -17.97 15.64 -9.06
CA ALA A 59 -18.08 14.54 -10.02
C ALA A 59 -18.53 13.24 -9.35
N ILE A 60 -18.00 12.93 -8.16
CA ILE A 60 -18.39 11.78 -7.35
C ILE A 60 -19.86 11.91 -6.89
N ALA A 61 -20.24 13.06 -6.35
CA ALA A 61 -21.62 13.32 -5.91
C ALA A 61 -22.62 13.25 -7.07
N HIS A 62 -22.24 13.76 -8.25
CA HIS A 62 -23.04 13.63 -9.47
C HIS A 62 -23.18 12.16 -9.87
N ALA A 63 -22.09 11.39 -9.86
CA ALA A 63 -22.11 9.97 -10.17
C ALA A 63 -22.89 9.11 -9.17
N ALA A 64 -23.01 9.57 -7.92
CA ALA A 64 -23.81 8.95 -6.87
C ALA A 64 -25.33 9.18 -7.06
N THR A 65 -25.72 10.30 -7.67
CA THR A 65 -27.13 10.71 -7.84
C THR A 65 -27.68 10.44 -9.24
N HIS A 66 -26.84 10.46 -10.26
CA HIS A 66 -27.24 10.33 -11.67
C HIS A 66 -26.59 9.09 -12.30
N LEU A 67 -27.34 7.98 -12.25
CA LEU A 67 -26.88 6.63 -12.59
C LEU A 67 -26.45 6.48 -14.06
N GLU A 68 -27.18 7.14 -14.97
CA GLU A 68 -27.08 6.94 -16.43
C GLU A 68 -26.22 7.99 -17.15
N THR A 69 -26.00 9.16 -16.54
CA THR A 69 -25.28 10.29 -17.18
C THR A 69 -23.85 10.46 -16.67
N SER A 70 -23.46 9.66 -15.68
CA SER A 70 -22.11 9.66 -15.12
C SER A 70 -21.10 9.09 -16.12
N THR A 71 -20.07 9.87 -16.44
CA THR A 71 -18.92 9.44 -17.24
C THR A 71 -17.94 8.56 -16.45
N LEU A 72 -18.05 8.54 -15.12
CA LEU A 72 -17.18 7.74 -14.26
C LEU A 72 -17.44 6.24 -14.43
N SER A 73 -16.36 5.47 -14.52
CA SER A 73 -16.38 4.01 -14.48
C SER A 73 -16.17 3.53 -13.05
N LEU A 74 -17.06 2.66 -12.56
CA LEU A 74 -17.04 2.13 -11.21
C LEU A 74 -16.78 0.62 -11.26
N TYR A 75 -15.82 0.15 -10.48
CA TYR A 75 -15.47 -1.27 -10.40
C TYR A 75 -15.70 -1.79 -8.98
N ASN A 76 -16.48 -2.86 -8.86
CA ASN A 76 -16.72 -3.55 -7.59
C ASN A 76 -15.51 -4.41 -7.23
N LEU A 77 -14.93 -4.18 -6.05
CA LEU A 77 -13.73 -4.86 -5.58
C LEU A 77 -13.94 -5.73 -4.34
N LYS A 78 -15.20 -5.98 -3.93
CA LYS A 78 -15.54 -6.68 -2.69
C LYS A 78 -14.85 -8.04 -2.50
N ASP A 79 -14.61 -8.77 -3.59
CA ASP A 79 -13.97 -10.09 -3.58
C ASP A 79 -12.50 -10.05 -4.03
N GLY A 80 -11.89 -8.85 -4.04
CA GLY A 80 -10.50 -8.63 -4.40
C GLY A 80 -9.51 -8.91 -3.25
N PRO A 81 -8.21 -8.94 -3.55
CA PRO A 81 -7.17 -9.06 -2.52
C PRO A 81 -7.13 -7.81 -1.63
N ASP A 82 -6.86 -8.01 -0.35
CA ASP A 82 -6.63 -6.93 0.60
C ASP A 82 -5.22 -6.30 0.41
N LEU A 83 -5.07 -5.04 0.85
CA LEU A 83 -3.83 -4.27 0.80
C LEU A 83 -3.24 -4.12 2.22
N ILE A 84 -1.92 -4.24 2.35
CA ILE A 84 -1.21 -3.99 3.62
C ILE A 84 -0.16 -2.90 3.38
N TRP A 85 -0.56 -1.64 3.50
CA TRP A 85 0.21 -0.49 3.05
C TRP A 85 0.46 0.53 4.17
N PRO A 86 1.46 1.42 4.06
CA PRO A 86 1.68 2.52 4.98
C PRO A 86 0.41 3.34 5.23
N THR A 87 0.08 3.54 6.52
CA THR A 87 -1.06 4.38 6.96
C THR A 87 -1.01 5.79 6.37
N ALA A 88 0.19 6.34 6.17
CA ALA A 88 0.40 7.68 5.63
C ALA A 88 -0.09 7.88 4.18
N LEU A 89 -0.35 6.80 3.45
CA LEU A 89 -0.88 6.88 2.08
C LEU A 89 -2.40 7.08 2.06
N PHE A 90 -3.09 6.65 3.12
CA PHE A 90 -4.55 6.65 3.15
C PHE A 90 -5.11 7.97 3.67
N SER A 91 -6.17 8.43 3.01
CA SER A 91 -7.02 9.51 3.48
C SER A 91 -8.35 8.96 3.97
N ILE A 92 -8.95 9.58 4.99
CA ILE A 92 -10.28 9.18 5.48
C ILE A 92 -11.33 9.69 4.48
N ALA A 93 -12.22 8.81 4.03
CA ALA A 93 -13.34 9.16 3.17
C ALA A 93 -14.49 9.77 3.97
N PHE A 94 -15.30 10.61 3.32
CA PHE A 94 -16.60 11.00 3.85
C PHE A 94 -17.65 9.92 3.51
N ASP A 95 -18.43 9.52 4.51
CA ASP A 95 -19.33 8.37 4.42
C ASP A 95 -20.46 8.54 3.38
N ILE A 96 -20.96 9.77 3.19
CA ILE A 96 -22.18 10.02 2.40
C ILE A 96 -22.07 9.62 0.93
N ASP A 97 -20.93 9.90 0.29
CA ASP A 97 -20.77 9.65 -1.15
C ASP A 97 -20.41 8.18 -1.42
N PHE A 98 -19.66 7.56 -0.51
CA PHE A 98 -19.24 6.18 -0.64
C PHE A 98 -20.44 5.22 -0.64
N PHE A 99 -21.37 5.36 0.31
CA PHE A 99 -22.54 4.47 0.39
C PHE A 99 -23.45 4.59 -0.83
N ALA A 100 -23.65 5.81 -1.35
CA ALA A 100 -24.45 6.02 -2.55
C ALA A 100 -23.84 5.33 -3.78
N LEU A 101 -22.51 5.38 -3.94
CA LEU A 101 -21.79 4.66 -4.99
C LEU A 101 -21.85 3.13 -4.82
N LEU A 102 -21.79 2.63 -3.59
CA LEU A 102 -21.97 1.19 -3.31
C LEU A 102 -23.37 0.70 -3.67
N ILE A 103 -24.40 1.49 -3.39
CA ILE A 103 -25.78 1.17 -3.79
C ILE A 103 -25.85 1.08 -5.32
N ARG A 104 -25.25 2.05 -6.03
CA ARG A 104 -25.14 2.02 -7.50
C ARG A 104 -24.50 0.72 -8.01
N LEU A 105 -23.36 0.30 -7.45
CA LEU A 105 -22.71 -0.95 -7.84
C LEU A 105 -23.60 -2.19 -7.62
N LYS A 106 -24.40 -2.20 -6.54
CA LYS A 106 -25.32 -3.31 -6.26
C LYS A 106 -26.52 -3.33 -7.20
N LEU A 107 -26.99 -2.17 -7.64
CA LEU A 107 -28.12 -2.05 -8.57
C LEU A 107 -27.73 -2.36 -10.02
N SER A 108 -26.47 -2.14 -10.38
CA SER A 108 -25.91 -2.47 -11.70
C SER A 108 -24.75 -3.47 -11.52
N PRO A 109 -25.04 -4.76 -11.24
CA PRO A 109 -23.99 -5.77 -11.12
C PRO A 109 -23.26 -5.91 -12.45
N ASP A 110 -22.05 -5.36 -12.54
CA ASP A 110 -21.11 -5.73 -13.59
C ASP A 110 -20.47 -7.07 -13.17
N ASP A 111 -20.89 -8.15 -13.83
CA ASP A 111 -20.45 -9.52 -13.53
C ASP A 111 -18.98 -9.79 -13.91
N SER A 112 -18.27 -8.79 -14.43
CA SER A 112 -16.88 -8.94 -14.86
C SER A 112 -15.87 -8.81 -13.72
N GLN A 113 -15.95 -9.70 -12.71
CA GLN A 113 -14.96 -9.81 -11.62
C GLN A 113 -13.52 -9.80 -12.15
N LEU A 114 -13.26 -10.46 -13.28
CA LEU A 114 -11.95 -10.46 -13.94
C LEU A 114 -11.49 -9.05 -14.33
N ARG A 115 -12.38 -8.22 -14.88
CA ARG A 115 -12.06 -6.82 -15.24
C ARG A 115 -11.79 -6.01 -13.99
N SER A 116 -12.63 -6.13 -12.96
CA SER A 116 -12.41 -5.46 -11.66
C SER A 116 -11.03 -5.78 -11.06
N GLN A 117 -10.63 -7.05 -11.08
CA GLN A 117 -9.31 -7.47 -10.58
C GLN A 117 -8.16 -6.94 -11.44
N GLN A 118 -8.33 -6.90 -12.77
CA GLN A 118 -7.35 -6.31 -13.68
C GLN A 118 -7.18 -4.82 -13.40
N GLN A 119 -8.27 -4.09 -13.19
CA GLN A 119 -8.23 -2.66 -12.88
C GLN A 119 -7.57 -2.38 -11.52
N LEU A 120 -7.90 -3.16 -10.48
CA LEU A 120 -7.21 -3.06 -9.19
C LEU A 120 -5.70 -3.34 -9.32
N SER A 121 -5.33 -4.39 -10.06
CA SER A 121 -3.92 -4.74 -10.27
C SER A 121 -3.16 -3.63 -11.01
N ALA A 122 -3.79 -3.03 -12.03
CA ALA A 122 -3.21 -1.91 -12.76
C ALA A 122 -3.05 -0.67 -11.87
N PHE A 123 -4.08 -0.34 -11.08
CA PHE A 123 -4.04 0.75 -10.11
C PHE A 123 -2.89 0.54 -9.11
N VAL A 124 -2.84 -0.61 -8.46
CA VAL A 124 -1.80 -0.97 -7.48
C VAL A 124 -0.40 -0.81 -8.05
N ARG A 125 -0.15 -1.34 -9.26
CA ARG A 125 1.16 -1.21 -9.92
C ARG A 125 1.52 0.24 -10.20
N SER A 126 0.58 1.01 -10.74
CA SER A 126 0.81 2.43 -11.06
C SER A 126 1.07 3.26 -9.79
N PHE A 127 0.29 3.02 -8.73
CA PHE A 127 0.40 3.71 -7.46
C PHE A 127 1.75 3.41 -6.79
N TRP A 128 2.15 2.13 -6.77
CA TRP A 128 3.42 1.70 -6.19
C TRP A 128 4.61 2.38 -6.86
N LEU A 129 4.63 2.40 -8.20
CA LEU A 129 5.71 3.02 -8.98
C LEU A 129 5.83 4.52 -8.66
N ALA A 130 4.70 5.23 -8.51
CA ALA A 130 4.69 6.65 -8.18
C ALA A 130 5.09 6.96 -6.73
N HIS A 131 4.84 6.05 -5.78
CA HIS A 131 5.02 6.28 -4.34
C HIS A 131 6.12 5.42 -3.69
N THR A 132 7.06 4.92 -4.48
CA THR A 132 8.08 3.95 -4.03
C THR A 132 8.86 4.45 -2.80
N ASP A 133 9.12 5.76 -2.69
CA ASP A 133 9.87 6.33 -1.57
C ASP A 133 9.10 6.26 -0.25
N THR A 134 7.79 6.49 -0.26
CA THR A 134 6.94 6.37 0.94
C THR A 134 6.93 4.95 1.48
N PHE A 135 6.94 3.94 0.59
CA PHE A 135 7.04 2.54 0.99
C PHE A 135 8.40 2.20 1.60
N LYS A 136 9.50 2.78 1.09
CA LYS A 136 10.85 2.59 1.65
C LYS A 136 11.01 3.27 3.00
N LEU A 137 10.50 4.49 3.15
CA LEU A 137 10.60 5.26 4.40
C LEU A 137 9.82 4.62 5.55
N ASN A 138 8.75 3.88 5.26
CA ASN A 138 8.01 3.12 6.26
C ASN A 138 8.79 1.90 6.80
N LEU A 139 9.71 1.34 5.98
CA LEU A 139 10.57 0.22 6.36
C LEU A 139 11.83 0.65 7.12
N ALA A 140 12.20 1.93 7.06
CA ALA A 140 13.32 2.48 7.82
C ALA A 140 12.85 2.83 9.25
N GLU A 141 13.13 1.94 10.20
CA GLU A 141 12.93 2.18 11.64
C GLU A 141 13.53 3.53 12.07
N PRO A 142 12.77 4.43 12.74
CA PRO A 142 13.34 5.60 13.40
C PRO A 142 13.90 5.16 14.76
N GLY A 143 15.08 4.53 14.76
CA GLY A 143 15.58 3.94 16.00
C GLY A 143 16.88 3.14 15.91
N LEU A 144 17.88 3.62 15.16
CA LEU A 144 19.26 3.27 15.48
C LEU A 144 20.05 4.57 15.62
N PRO A 145 20.67 4.87 16.79
CA PRO A 145 21.53 6.02 16.90
C PRO A 145 22.67 5.84 15.90
N GLU A 146 23.00 6.92 15.18
CA GLU A 146 24.18 7.00 14.33
C GLU A 146 25.38 6.44 15.10
N SER A 147 25.94 5.36 14.56
CA SER A 147 27.18 4.78 15.04
C SER A 147 28.27 5.84 14.91
N ASN A 148 28.52 6.58 15.99
CA ASN A 148 29.72 7.37 16.13
C ASN A 148 30.90 6.43 15.91
N SER A 149 31.59 6.63 14.80
CA SER A 149 32.86 6.01 14.48
C SER A 149 33.88 6.44 15.53
N SER A 150 34.06 5.60 16.54
CA SER A 150 35.25 5.54 17.38
C SER A 150 35.45 4.08 17.74
N ALA A 151 36.36 3.45 17.00
CA ALA A 151 36.76 2.08 17.17
C ALA A 151 37.23 1.83 18.62
N PRO A 152 36.79 0.76 19.30
CA PRO A 152 37.55 0.21 20.39
C PRO A 152 38.67 -0.65 19.81
N ASP A 153 39.89 -0.33 20.22
CA ASP A 153 41.13 -1.06 19.92
C ASP A 153 40.99 -2.53 20.37
N LEU A 154 40.88 -3.45 19.41
CA LEU A 154 40.88 -4.89 19.64
C LEU A 154 42.34 -5.37 19.53
N PRO A 155 42.89 -6.13 20.51
CA PRO A 155 44.26 -6.58 20.44
C PRO A 155 44.47 -7.51 19.23
N LYS A 156 45.58 -7.29 18.51
CA LYS A 156 46.01 -8.08 17.35
C LYS A 156 46.02 -9.59 17.67
N PRO A 157 45.58 -10.45 16.73
CA PRO A 157 45.72 -11.89 16.89
C PRO A 157 47.19 -12.31 16.85
N GLU A 158 47.59 -13.05 17.88
CA GLU A 158 48.90 -13.68 18.05
C GLU A 158 49.07 -14.79 16.98
N PRO A 159 50.25 -14.95 16.36
CA PRO A 159 50.46 -15.96 15.33
C PRO A 159 50.47 -17.37 15.93
N LEU A 160 49.67 -18.26 15.34
CA LEU A 160 49.55 -19.67 15.71
C LEU A 160 50.90 -20.40 15.55
N THR A 161 51.31 -21.14 16.59
CA THR A 161 52.48 -22.02 16.57
C THR A 161 52.24 -23.25 15.69
N PRO A 162 53.30 -23.82 15.08
CA PRO A 162 53.20 -24.86 14.02
C PRO A 162 52.76 -26.26 14.49
N GLU A 163 52.19 -26.42 15.69
CA GLU A 163 51.84 -27.74 16.24
C GLU A 163 50.40 -28.20 15.92
N ILE A 164 49.56 -27.37 15.30
CA ILE A 164 48.15 -27.74 15.04
C ILE A 164 47.93 -28.26 13.61
N GLU A 165 48.83 -27.97 12.65
CA GLU A 165 48.68 -28.44 11.26
C GLU A 165 48.77 -29.97 11.11
N ASN A 166 49.45 -30.66 12.03
CA ASN A 166 49.64 -32.11 11.93
C ASN A 166 48.46 -32.96 12.44
N LYS A 167 47.37 -32.36 12.92
CA LYS A 167 46.20 -33.10 13.41
C LYS A 167 45.02 -33.16 12.44
N ILE A 168 45.08 -32.41 11.33
CA ILE A 168 44.00 -32.36 10.33
C ILE A 168 44.22 -33.37 9.19
N SER A 169 45.45 -33.84 8.95
CA SER A 169 45.76 -34.82 7.90
C SER A 169 45.45 -36.29 8.25
N SER A 170 44.99 -36.61 9.47
CA SER A 170 44.74 -37.99 9.89
C SER A 170 43.26 -38.42 9.92
N ILE A 171 42.31 -37.57 9.51
CA ILE A 171 40.86 -37.89 9.59
C ILE A 171 40.25 -38.30 8.23
N HIS A 172 41.03 -38.34 7.14
CA HIS A 172 40.50 -38.72 5.80
C HIS A 172 40.83 -40.14 5.30
N LEU A 173 41.37 -41.03 6.14
CA LEU A 173 41.39 -42.48 5.87
C LEU A 173 40.63 -43.22 6.97
N LEU A 174 39.32 -43.42 6.78
CA LEU A 174 38.53 -44.56 7.28
C LEU A 174 37.05 -44.32 6.94
N SER A 175 36.71 -44.48 5.66
CA SER A 175 35.38 -44.86 5.21
C SER A 175 35.57 -45.67 3.93
N SER A 176 35.93 -46.95 4.10
CA SER A 176 35.60 -48.00 3.12
C SER A 176 34.14 -48.38 3.29
#